data_AF-I1CI00-F1
#
_entry.id   AF-I1CI00-F1
#
_cell.length_a   1.000
_cell.length_b   1.000
_cell.length_c   1.000
_cell.angle_alpha   90.00
_cell.angle_beta   90.00
_cell.angle_gamma   90.00
#
_symmetry.space_group_name_H-M   'P 1'
#
loop_
_entity.id
_entity.type
_entity.pdbx_description
1 polymer ?
#
loop_
_entity_poly.entity_id
_entity_poly.type
_entity_poly.pdbx_seq_one_letter_code
_entity_poly.pdbx_strand_id
1 'polypeptide(L)'
;MCPLLSSRPAPTSIHDLRADDVKVIGALGDSITAGFGILGLNLSQPPLVAAFNAFNEYRGLSYGIGGDEGALTVPNYIKHYQPNLKGYSVGDHIGLYCSVSSCPGRYIPEKDQLNAALSGSLSINLQHQLDYLLSEMKVIPGIDVQNDWKMINIQIGSNDMCSACESGYENITSPDAFASHIDAAVERIRANVPRVLVNLIGAFNVSQLFPVTAGQAYCRPQNNDPSTVGNVQECTCGSTPGGLDKMDELAVEYNKRLYAIYEKHQQTKSDNFTVVYQHTII
;
A
#
# COMPACT_ATOMS: atom_id res chain seq x y z
N MET A 1 -1.39 24.81 -12.94
CA MET A 1 -2.54 23.93 -12.64
C MET A 1 -2.75 22.99 -13.81
N CYS A 2 -3.02 21.71 -13.56
CA CYS A 2 -3.33 20.76 -14.63
C CYS A 2 -4.65 21.18 -15.33
N PRO A 3 -4.71 21.17 -16.67
CA PRO A 3 -5.89 21.57 -17.41
C PRO A 3 -7.06 20.61 -17.13
N LEU A 4 -8.29 21.12 -17.17
CA LEU A 4 -9.48 20.26 -17.09
C LEU A 4 -9.57 19.36 -18.33
N LEU A 5 -10.11 18.17 -18.15
CA LEU A 5 -10.36 17.22 -19.24
C LEU A 5 -11.62 17.64 -20.00
N SER A 6 -11.61 17.44 -21.32
CA SER A 6 -12.80 17.64 -22.14
C SER A 6 -13.86 16.59 -21.83
N SER A 7 -15.11 17.03 -21.75
CA SER A 7 -16.27 16.15 -21.56
C SER A 7 -16.41 15.18 -22.74
N ARG A 8 -16.78 13.94 -22.43
CA ARG A 8 -17.04 12.86 -23.39
C ARG A 8 -18.04 11.85 -22.80
N PRO A 9 -18.56 10.89 -23.60
CA PRO A 9 -19.32 9.76 -23.06
C PRO A 9 -18.49 8.89 -22.11
N ALA A 10 -19.13 8.33 -21.08
CA ALA A 10 -18.48 7.43 -20.14
C ALA A 10 -17.88 6.20 -20.85
N PRO A 11 -16.68 5.74 -20.46
CA PRO A 11 -16.02 4.63 -21.12
C PRO A 11 -16.77 3.33 -20.86
N THR A 12 -16.82 2.47 -21.89
CA THR A 12 -17.33 1.11 -21.80
C THR A 12 -16.22 0.07 -21.62
N SER A 13 -14.96 0.48 -21.77
CA SER A 13 -13.78 -0.36 -21.64
C SER A 13 -12.74 0.29 -20.73
N ILE A 14 -12.09 -0.51 -19.90
CA ILE A 14 -10.99 -0.10 -19.02
C ILE A 14 -9.81 0.49 -19.80
N HIS A 15 -9.67 0.16 -21.09
CA HIS A 15 -8.60 0.65 -21.96
C HIS A 15 -8.80 2.09 -22.45
N ASP A 16 -9.96 2.67 -22.18
CA ASP A 16 -10.30 4.08 -22.43
C ASP A 16 -10.55 4.82 -21.11
N LEU A 17 -10.02 4.31 -19.99
CA LEU A 17 -10.22 4.94 -18.67
C LEU A 17 -9.36 6.20 -18.53
N ARG A 18 -9.96 7.31 -18.08
CA ARG A 18 -9.28 8.53 -17.67
C ARG A 18 -9.48 8.79 -16.18
N ALA A 19 -8.74 9.76 -15.65
CA ALA A 19 -8.83 10.13 -14.23
C ALA A 19 -10.25 10.60 -13.83
N ASP A 20 -11.00 11.26 -14.72
CA ASP A 20 -12.37 11.69 -14.43
C ASP A 20 -13.39 10.54 -14.39
N ASP A 21 -13.04 9.36 -14.91
CA ASP A 21 -13.91 8.18 -14.91
C ASP A 21 -13.79 7.34 -13.63
N VAL A 22 -12.65 7.43 -12.93
CA VAL A 22 -12.39 6.68 -11.69
C VAL A 22 -13.24 7.27 -10.56
N LYS A 23 -14.27 6.54 -10.16
CA LYS A 23 -15.21 6.98 -9.10
C LYS A 23 -14.91 6.39 -7.73
N VAL A 24 -14.16 5.29 -7.69
CA VAL A 24 -13.81 4.59 -6.46
C VAL A 24 -12.33 4.28 -6.47
N ILE A 25 -11.66 4.54 -5.36
CA ILE A 25 -10.27 4.16 -5.13
C ILE A 25 -10.16 3.31 -3.86
N GLY A 26 -9.33 2.28 -3.89
CA GLY A 26 -9.03 1.42 -2.76
C GLY A 26 -7.54 1.06 -2.72
N ALA A 27 -7.08 0.51 -1.61
CA ALA A 27 -5.70 0.06 -1.50
C ALA A 27 -5.53 -1.16 -0.59
N LEU A 28 -4.57 -2.00 -0.94
CA LEU A 28 -4.02 -3.09 -0.14
C LEU A 28 -2.52 -2.83 0.07
N GLY A 29 -2.00 -3.21 1.23
CA GLY A 29 -0.57 -3.06 1.48
C GLY A 29 -0.15 -3.20 2.94
N ASP A 30 1.05 -2.73 3.22
CA ASP A 30 1.64 -2.74 4.56
C ASP A 30 1.57 -1.34 5.23
N SER A 31 2.44 -1.11 6.21
CA SER A 31 2.56 0.14 6.97
C SER A 31 2.74 1.37 6.08
N ILE A 32 3.36 1.24 4.92
CA ILE A 32 3.57 2.35 3.98
C ILE A 32 2.25 2.79 3.38
N THR A 33 1.44 1.83 2.94
CA THR A 33 0.10 2.10 2.39
C THR A 33 -0.88 2.54 3.48
N ALA A 34 -0.72 2.05 4.71
CA ALA A 34 -1.50 2.49 5.86
C ALA A 34 -1.17 3.94 6.30
N GLY A 35 0.00 4.46 5.91
CA GLY A 35 0.45 5.78 6.32
C GLY A 35 1.00 5.83 7.74
N PHE A 36 1.57 4.72 8.20
CA PHE A 36 2.20 4.61 9.52
C PHE A 36 3.33 5.62 9.67
N GLY A 37 3.27 6.44 10.72
CA GLY A 37 4.36 7.34 11.09
C GLY A 37 4.71 8.44 10.07
N ILE A 38 3.85 8.74 9.08
CA ILE A 38 4.14 9.73 8.02
C ILE A 38 4.58 11.10 8.57
N LEU A 39 3.98 11.56 9.66
CA LEU A 39 4.34 12.86 10.28
C LEU A 39 5.60 12.79 11.17
N GLY A 40 6.17 11.61 11.34
CA GLY A 40 7.33 11.37 12.19
C GLY A 40 7.08 11.74 13.66
N LEU A 41 8.18 11.92 14.39
CA LEU A 41 8.15 12.33 15.79
C LEU A 41 8.12 13.87 15.89
N ASN A 42 7.00 14.44 16.33
CA ASN A 42 6.93 15.88 16.59
C ASN A 42 7.49 16.21 17.99
N LEU A 43 8.78 16.54 18.05
CA LEU A 43 9.47 16.91 19.29
C LEU A 43 9.00 18.24 19.91
N SER A 44 8.15 19.01 19.22
CA SER A 44 7.53 20.22 19.79
C SER A 44 6.30 19.89 20.66
N GLN A 45 5.79 18.66 20.59
CA GLN A 45 4.70 18.16 21.44
C GLN A 45 5.24 17.61 22.77
N PRO A 46 4.39 17.48 23.81
CA PRO A 46 4.76 16.77 25.03
C PRO A 46 5.29 15.36 24.71
N PRO A 47 6.37 14.88 25.37
CA PRO A 47 7.03 13.61 25.00
C PRO A 47 6.10 12.40 24.90
N LEU A 48 5.11 12.28 25.80
CA LEU A 48 4.13 11.20 25.74
C LEU A 48 3.24 11.30 24.50
N VAL A 49 2.77 12.50 24.16
CA VAL A 49 1.94 12.73 22.96
C VAL A 49 2.76 12.46 21.69
N ALA A 50 4.00 12.94 21.65
CA ALA A 50 4.90 12.67 20.54
C ALA A 50 5.13 11.17 20.36
N ALA A 51 5.36 10.44 21.46
CA ALA A 51 5.53 8.99 21.43
C ALA A 51 4.27 8.28 20.95
N PHE A 52 3.07 8.61 21.44
CA PHE A 52 1.82 8.01 20.95
C PHE A 52 1.59 8.28 19.45
N ASN A 53 1.79 9.52 19.02
CA ASN A 53 1.59 9.92 17.62
C ASN A 53 2.58 9.27 16.64
N ALA A 54 3.74 8.81 17.14
CA ALA A 54 4.72 8.09 16.32
C ALA A 54 4.21 6.69 15.89
N PHE A 55 3.21 6.14 16.59
CA PHE A 55 2.58 4.86 16.27
C PHE A 55 1.22 5.02 15.57
N ASN A 56 0.88 6.23 15.12
CA ASN A 56 -0.35 6.46 14.37
C ASN A 56 -0.17 6.12 12.89
N GLU A 57 -1.23 5.58 12.29
CA GLU A 57 -1.45 5.53 10.86
C GLU A 57 -2.16 6.81 10.43
N TYR A 58 -1.46 7.67 9.70
CA TYR A 58 -1.99 8.88 9.09
C TYR A 58 -2.66 8.52 7.75
N ARG A 59 -3.76 7.77 7.85
CA ARG A 59 -4.53 7.21 6.75
C ARG A 59 -4.85 8.23 5.66
N GLY A 60 -5.23 9.44 6.04
CA GLY A 60 -5.57 10.53 5.14
C GLY A 60 -4.39 11.13 4.36
N LEU A 61 -3.16 10.86 4.79
CA LEU A 61 -1.93 11.35 4.15
C LEU A 61 -1.21 10.28 3.31
N SER A 62 -1.68 9.04 3.32
CA SER A 62 -1.07 7.95 2.54
C SER A 62 -1.06 8.29 1.05
N TYR A 63 0.13 8.24 0.42
CA TYR A 63 0.30 8.69 -0.97
C TYR A 63 -0.62 7.95 -1.96
N GLY A 64 -0.90 6.66 -1.71
CA GLY A 64 -1.70 5.82 -2.61
C GLY A 64 -3.21 5.91 -2.40
N ILE A 65 -3.70 6.37 -1.24
CA ILE A 65 -5.12 6.22 -0.88
C ILE A 65 -5.68 7.27 0.10
N GLY A 66 -4.85 8.15 0.65
CA GLY A 66 -5.28 9.24 1.52
C GLY A 66 -5.96 10.39 0.78
N GLY A 67 -6.97 11.01 1.37
CA GLY A 67 -7.74 12.10 0.76
C GLY A 67 -7.89 13.34 1.63
N ASP A 68 -7.06 13.51 2.67
CA ASP A 68 -7.05 14.74 3.47
C ASP A 68 -6.70 15.95 2.60
N GLU A 69 -7.25 17.12 2.94
CA GLU A 69 -7.02 18.36 2.20
C GLU A 69 -5.53 18.72 2.19
N GLY A 70 -5.01 19.07 1.01
CA GLY A 70 -3.61 19.48 0.83
C GLY A 70 -2.60 18.33 0.74
N ALA A 71 -3.00 17.07 0.97
CA ALA A 71 -2.10 15.93 0.84
C ALA A 71 -1.71 15.66 -0.63
N LEU A 72 -0.45 15.33 -0.89
CA LEU A 72 0.06 15.03 -2.24
C LEU A 72 -0.16 13.54 -2.57
N THR A 73 -1.41 13.17 -2.80
CA THR A 73 -1.83 11.77 -2.91
C THR A 73 -2.56 11.49 -4.23
N VAL A 74 -2.55 10.23 -4.66
CA VAL A 74 -3.27 9.76 -5.86
C VAL A 74 -4.76 10.14 -5.80
N PRO A 75 -5.52 9.94 -4.69
CA PRO A 75 -6.90 10.40 -4.62
C PRO A 75 -7.08 11.90 -4.78
N ASN A 76 -6.18 12.73 -4.22
CA ASN A 76 -6.29 14.18 -4.36
C ASN A 76 -6.03 14.65 -5.80
N TYR A 77 -5.10 14.01 -6.50
CA TYR A 77 -4.90 14.27 -7.93
C TYR A 77 -6.09 13.81 -8.77
N ILE A 78 -6.72 12.68 -8.44
CA ILE A 78 -7.94 12.22 -9.11
C ILE A 78 -9.12 13.15 -8.81
N LYS A 79 -9.28 13.63 -7.57
CA LYS A 79 -10.37 14.56 -7.17
C LYS A 79 -10.39 15.86 -7.96
N HIS A 80 -9.22 16.30 -8.47
CA HIS A 80 -9.15 17.42 -9.40
C HIS A 80 -10.00 17.20 -10.67
N TYR A 81 -10.11 15.95 -11.12
CA TYR A 81 -10.88 15.55 -12.30
C TYR A 81 -12.24 14.90 -11.96
N GLN A 82 -12.32 14.21 -10.82
CA GLN A 82 -13.52 13.54 -10.31
C GLN A 82 -13.84 13.99 -8.86
N PRO A 83 -14.53 15.13 -8.66
CA PRO A 83 -14.81 15.66 -7.33
C PRO A 83 -15.62 14.72 -6.42
N ASN A 84 -16.36 13.77 -7.00
CA ASN A 84 -17.20 12.82 -6.26
C ASN A 84 -16.51 11.48 -5.96
N LEU A 85 -15.18 11.39 -6.11
CA LEU A 85 -14.39 10.19 -5.80
C LEU A 85 -14.75 9.64 -4.41
N LYS A 86 -14.81 8.31 -4.28
CA LYS A 86 -15.10 7.58 -3.03
C LYS A 86 -13.99 6.59 -2.68
N GLY A 87 -13.97 6.16 -1.43
CA GLY A 87 -13.10 5.08 -0.94
C GLY A 87 -11.71 5.51 -0.44
N TYR A 88 -11.32 6.78 -0.65
CA TYR A 88 -10.09 7.30 -0.07
C TYR A 88 -10.19 7.41 1.45
N SER A 89 -9.09 7.13 2.15
CA SER A 89 -9.03 7.22 3.60
C SER A 89 -8.81 8.65 4.09
N VAL A 90 -9.17 8.93 5.35
CA VAL A 90 -9.10 10.28 5.95
C VAL A 90 -8.62 10.25 7.40
N GLY A 91 -7.98 11.33 7.84
CA GLY A 91 -7.49 11.50 9.20
C GLY A 91 -6.47 10.44 9.62
N ASP A 92 -6.39 10.19 10.93
CA ASP A 92 -5.43 9.26 11.52
C ASP A 92 -6.02 8.46 12.70
N HIS A 93 -5.38 7.36 13.06
CA HIS A 93 -5.66 6.61 14.29
C HIS A 93 -4.44 5.78 14.70
N ILE A 94 -4.50 5.16 15.89
CA ILE A 94 -3.47 4.22 16.36
C ILE A 94 -3.32 3.07 15.35
N GLY A 95 -2.08 2.69 15.03
CA GLY A 95 -1.80 1.71 14.00
C GLY A 95 -2.49 0.36 14.19
N LEU A 96 -2.98 -0.20 13.09
CA LEU A 96 -3.57 -1.54 13.04
C LEU A 96 -2.52 -2.53 12.55
N TYR A 97 -2.07 -3.39 13.47
CA TYR A 97 -0.99 -4.34 13.21
C TYR A 97 -1.49 -5.70 12.77
N CYS A 98 -0.71 -6.33 11.91
CA CYS A 98 -0.95 -7.68 11.38
C CYS A 98 0.40 -8.39 11.26
N SER A 99 0.40 -9.69 11.53
CA SER A 99 1.51 -10.60 11.34
C SER A 99 1.06 -11.79 10.49
N VAL A 100 1.95 -12.75 10.24
CA VAL A 100 1.63 -13.95 9.44
C VAL A 100 0.38 -14.69 9.95
N SER A 101 0.17 -14.76 11.27
CA SER A 101 -0.91 -15.57 11.87
C SER A 101 -1.94 -14.78 12.66
N SER A 102 -1.77 -13.47 12.85
CA SER A 102 -2.67 -12.68 13.70
C SER A 102 -2.77 -11.23 13.24
N CYS A 103 -4.00 -10.76 13.05
CA CYS A 103 -4.32 -9.38 12.71
C CYS A 103 -5.41 -8.91 13.68
N PRO A 104 -5.06 -8.61 14.95
CA PRO A 104 -6.02 -8.37 16.03
C PRO A 104 -6.68 -6.99 15.96
N GLY A 105 -6.15 -6.09 15.14
CA GLY A 105 -6.71 -4.75 14.91
C GLY A 105 -8.08 -4.81 14.23
N ARG A 106 -8.95 -3.86 14.58
CA ARG A 106 -10.23 -3.67 13.91
C ARG A 106 -10.18 -2.39 13.10
N TYR A 107 -10.47 -2.49 11.80
CA TYR A 107 -10.65 -1.34 10.94
C TYR A 107 -11.64 -0.33 11.54
N ILE A 108 -11.43 0.94 11.23
CA ILE A 108 -12.27 2.09 11.57
C ILE A 108 -12.86 2.60 10.25
N PRO A 109 -13.98 2.03 9.77
CA PRO A 109 -14.49 2.29 8.41
C PRO A 109 -14.68 3.77 8.07
N GLU A 110 -15.02 4.58 9.08
CA GLU A 110 -15.21 6.03 8.90
C GLU A 110 -13.92 6.74 8.47
N LYS A 111 -12.75 6.23 8.88
CA LYS A 111 -11.42 6.77 8.54
C LYS A 111 -10.73 5.95 7.46
N ASP A 112 -10.76 4.63 7.57
CA ASP A 112 -10.06 3.70 6.68
C ASP A 112 -10.69 3.65 5.30
N GLN A 113 -12.03 3.75 5.20
CA GLN A 113 -12.75 3.61 3.94
C GLN A 113 -12.25 2.36 3.19
N LEU A 114 -11.70 2.48 1.98
CA LEU A 114 -11.15 1.33 1.23
C LEU A 114 -9.62 1.20 1.33
N ASN A 115 -8.98 1.85 2.31
CA ASN A 115 -7.60 1.56 2.70
C ASN A 115 -7.57 0.33 3.62
N ALA A 116 -7.39 -0.84 3.03
CA ALA A 116 -7.32 -2.10 3.76
C ALA A 116 -5.88 -2.47 4.19
N ALA A 117 -4.92 -1.56 4.03
CA ALA A 117 -3.55 -1.83 4.42
C ALA A 117 -3.41 -1.93 5.95
N LEU A 118 -2.52 -2.81 6.40
CA LEU A 118 -2.26 -3.04 7.82
C LEU A 118 -0.77 -3.04 8.07
N SER A 119 -0.33 -2.29 9.09
CA SER A 119 1.07 -2.26 9.51
C SER A 119 1.59 -3.65 9.86
N GLY A 120 2.82 -3.96 9.41
CA GLY A 120 3.43 -5.29 9.59
C GLY A 120 2.92 -6.39 8.65
N SER A 121 1.94 -6.12 7.77
CA SER A 121 1.46 -7.14 6.82
C SER A 121 2.53 -7.60 5.84
N LEU A 122 2.56 -8.91 5.60
CA LEU A 122 3.27 -9.55 4.50
C LEU A 122 2.29 -9.84 3.35
N SER A 123 2.81 -10.22 2.18
CA SER A 123 2.01 -10.60 1.01
C SER A 123 0.95 -11.68 1.32
N ILE A 124 1.26 -12.63 2.21
CA ILE A 124 0.34 -13.69 2.64
C ILE A 124 -0.96 -13.15 3.29
N ASN A 125 -0.91 -11.93 3.85
CA ASN A 125 -2.03 -11.32 4.53
C ASN A 125 -3.01 -10.61 3.58
N LEU A 126 -2.73 -10.50 2.28
CA LEU A 126 -3.60 -9.79 1.32
C LEU A 126 -5.02 -10.33 1.27
N GLN A 127 -5.21 -11.63 1.49
CA GLN A 127 -6.55 -12.23 1.53
C GLN A 127 -7.40 -11.70 2.69
N HIS A 128 -6.77 -11.48 3.85
CA HIS A 128 -7.43 -10.88 5.01
C HIS A 128 -7.82 -9.42 4.74
N GLN A 129 -6.94 -8.65 4.09
CA GLN A 129 -7.24 -7.27 3.69
C GLN A 129 -8.40 -7.22 2.68
N LEU A 130 -8.47 -8.17 1.76
CA LEU A 130 -9.57 -8.30 0.80
C LEU A 130 -10.91 -8.63 1.45
N ASP A 131 -10.94 -9.35 2.57
CA ASP A 131 -12.18 -9.59 3.30
C ASP A 131 -12.82 -8.27 3.75
N TYR A 132 -11.99 -7.34 4.25
CA TYR A 132 -12.42 -5.99 4.61
C TYR A 132 -12.79 -5.17 3.38
N LEU A 133 -11.87 -5.02 2.41
CA LEU A 133 -12.11 -4.16 1.24
C LEU A 133 -13.38 -4.54 0.47
N LEU A 134 -13.64 -5.84 0.26
CA LEU A 134 -14.79 -6.33 -0.49
C LEU A 134 -16.11 -6.19 0.28
N SER A 135 -16.07 -6.24 1.62
CA SER A 135 -17.26 -6.04 2.45
C SER A 135 -17.58 -4.54 2.56
N GLU A 136 -16.56 -3.72 2.82
CA GLU A 136 -16.71 -2.28 2.99
C GLU A 136 -17.17 -1.58 1.70
N MET A 137 -16.63 -1.98 0.54
CA MET A 137 -17.02 -1.41 -0.76
C MET A 137 -18.52 -1.54 -1.05
N LYS A 138 -19.21 -2.53 -0.48
CA LYS A 138 -20.65 -2.75 -0.66
C LYS A 138 -21.51 -1.84 0.22
N VAL A 139 -20.94 -1.29 1.29
CA VAL A 139 -21.70 -0.53 2.30
C VAL A 139 -21.42 0.96 2.27
N ILE A 140 -20.30 1.41 1.68
CA ILE A 140 -20.01 2.83 1.52
C ILE A 140 -21.11 3.50 0.66
N PRO A 141 -21.82 4.52 1.18
CA PRO A 141 -22.89 5.18 0.45
C PRO A 141 -22.39 5.85 -0.85
N GLY A 142 -23.12 5.60 -1.93
CA GLY A 142 -22.86 6.21 -3.25
C GLY A 142 -21.85 5.44 -4.10
N ILE A 143 -21.33 4.29 -3.66
CA ILE A 143 -20.60 3.37 -4.51
C ILE A 143 -21.58 2.43 -5.23
N ASP A 144 -21.55 2.45 -6.55
CA ASP A 144 -22.14 1.39 -7.38
C ASP A 144 -21.06 0.36 -7.72
N VAL A 145 -21.03 -0.74 -6.94
CA VAL A 145 -20.04 -1.81 -7.11
C VAL A 145 -20.08 -2.42 -8.52
N GLN A 146 -21.23 -2.44 -9.18
CA GLN A 146 -21.37 -3.06 -10.50
C GLN A 146 -20.97 -2.11 -11.63
N ASN A 147 -21.28 -0.82 -11.50
CA ASN A 147 -21.18 0.12 -12.62
C ASN A 147 -20.05 1.15 -12.52
N ASP A 148 -19.57 1.48 -11.32
CA ASP A 148 -18.51 2.49 -11.19
C ASP A 148 -17.15 1.95 -11.63
N TRP A 149 -16.32 2.78 -12.28
CA TRP A 149 -14.93 2.41 -12.52
C TRP A 149 -14.11 2.58 -11.23
N LYS A 150 -13.31 1.56 -10.92
CA LYS A 150 -12.55 1.44 -9.69
C LYS A 150 -11.06 1.36 -9.98
N MET A 151 -10.25 1.94 -9.11
CA MET A 151 -8.80 1.76 -9.09
C MET A 151 -8.41 1.15 -7.73
N ILE A 152 -7.67 0.04 -7.73
CA ILE A 152 -7.14 -0.56 -6.50
C ILE A 152 -5.63 -0.57 -6.58
N ASN A 153 -4.99 0.14 -5.64
CA ASN A 153 -3.53 0.15 -5.48
C ASN A 153 -3.10 -1.04 -4.63
N ILE A 154 -2.04 -1.73 -5.03
CA ILE A 154 -1.40 -2.77 -4.22
C ILE A 154 0.08 -2.44 -4.10
N GLN A 155 0.54 -2.14 -2.89
CA GLN A 155 1.95 -2.04 -2.57
C GLN A 155 2.25 -2.86 -1.31
N ILE A 156 3.00 -3.94 -1.49
CA ILE A 156 3.41 -4.84 -0.40
C ILE A 156 4.74 -5.49 -0.74
N GLY A 157 5.43 -6.01 0.28
CA GLY A 157 6.67 -6.77 0.12
C GLY A 157 7.82 -6.26 0.98
N SER A 158 7.68 -5.09 1.61
CA SER A 158 8.71 -4.58 2.50
C SER A 158 8.87 -5.45 3.74
N ASN A 159 7.77 -5.87 4.36
CA ASN A 159 7.81 -6.81 5.48
C ASN A 159 8.24 -8.21 5.03
N ASP A 160 7.88 -8.66 3.83
CA ASP A 160 8.36 -9.94 3.28
C ASP A 160 9.89 -9.94 3.16
N MET A 161 10.50 -8.85 2.64
CA MET A 161 11.95 -8.68 2.61
C MET A 161 12.55 -8.62 4.03
N CYS A 162 11.93 -7.87 4.91
CA CYS A 162 12.39 -7.69 6.28
C CYS A 162 12.37 -8.96 7.11
N SER A 163 11.37 -9.83 6.92
CA SER A 163 11.26 -11.11 7.62
C SER A 163 11.92 -12.26 6.87
N ALA A 164 12.47 -12.06 5.67
CA ALA A 164 13.07 -13.15 4.89
C ALA A 164 14.30 -13.78 5.55
N CYS A 165 14.94 -13.09 6.51
CA CYS A 165 16.04 -13.62 7.30
C CYS A 165 15.58 -14.35 8.58
N GLU A 166 14.29 -14.32 8.91
CA GLU A 166 13.75 -14.93 10.12
C GLU A 166 13.52 -16.43 9.93
N SER A 167 13.92 -17.23 10.92
CA SER A 167 13.72 -18.67 10.87
C SER A 167 12.24 -19.03 10.83
N GLY A 168 11.85 -19.80 9.82
CA GLY A 168 10.46 -20.24 9.60
C GLY A 168 9.69 -19.37 8.61
N TYR A 169 10.27 -18.27 8.11
CA TYR A 169 9.63 -17.35 7.16
C TYR A 169 10.14 -17.55 5.73
N GLU A 170 11.22 -18.30 5.53
CA GLU A 170 11.92 -18.42 4.24
C GLU A 170 11.02 -18.92 3.11
N ASN A 171 10.09 -19.83 3.41
CA ASN A 171 9.17 -20.37 2.42
C ASN A 171 8.09 -19.36 2.02
N ILE A 172 7.55 -18.60 2.98
CA ILE A 172 6.44 -17.66 2.75
C ILE A 172 6.91 -16.33 2.17
N THR A 173 8.18 -15.97 2.36
CA THR A 173 8.81 -14.78 1.78
C THR A 173 9.66 -15.10 0.53
N SER A 174 9.63 -16.34 0.03
CA SER A 174 10.31 -16.66 -1.22
C SER A 174 9.71 -15.88 -2.40
N PRO A 175 10.48 -15.58 -3.47
CA PRO A 175 9.94 -14.85 -4.63
C PRO A 175 8.68 -15.49 -5.25
N ASP A 176 8.60 -16.81 -5.24
CA ASP A 176 7.47 -17.54 -5.81
C ASP A 176 6.25 -17.52 -4.87
N ALA A 177 6.45 -17.62 -3.55
CA ALA A 177 5.36 -17.49 -2.58
C ALA A 177 4.79 -16.06 -2.58
N PHE A 178 5.66 -15.05 -2.55
CA PHE A 178 5.29 -13.64 -2.68
C PHE A 178 4.42 -13.40 -3.92
N ALA A 179 4.86 -13.89 -5.08
CA ALA A 179 4.11 -13.79 -6.33
C ALA A 179 2.77 -14.52 -6.27
N SER A 180 2.75 -15.73 -5.70
CA SER A 180 1.54 -16.53 -5.57
C SER A 180 0.48 -15.83 -4.71
N HIS A 181 0.88 -15.21 -3.59
CA HIS A 181 -0.05 -14.47 -2.73
C HIS A 181 -0.66 -13.26 -3.46
N ILE A 182 0.15 -12.53 -4.23
CA ILE A 182 -0.30 -11.35 -4.98
C ILE A 182 -1.18 -11.77 -6.16
N ASP A 183 -0.80 -12.80 -6.93
CA ASP A 183 -1.63 -13.32 -8.03
C ASP A 183 -2.99 -13.78 -7.49
N ALA A 184 -3.03 -14.47 -6.35
CA ALA A 184 -4.28 -14.86 -5.69
C ALA A 184 -5.13 -13.66 -5.28
N ALA A 185 -4.53 -12.56 -4.82
CA ALA A 185 -5.25 -11.34 -4.49
C ALA A 185 -5.82 -10.65 -5.75
N VAL A 186 -5.02 -10.55 -6.81
CA VAL A 186 -5.41 -9.99 -8.12
C VAL A 186 -6.56 -10.80 -8.73
N GLU A 187 -6.47 -12.13 -8.74
CA GLU A 187 -7.54 -13.01 -9.24
C GLU A 187 -8.82 -12.88 -8.41
N ARG A 188 -8.71 -12.74 -7.09
CA ARG A 188 -9.87 -12.52 -6.23
C ARG A 188 -10.54 -11.17 -6.50
N ILE A 189 -9.76 -10.11 -6.74
CA ILE A 189 -10.28 -8.82 -7.20
C ILE A 189 -10.99 -8.98 -8.54
N ARG A 190 -10.33 -9.59 -9.53
CA ARG A 190 -10.91 -9.84 -10.87
C ARG A 190 -12.25 -10.57 -10.81
N ALA A 191 -12.37 -11.55 -9.91
CA ALA A 191 -13.58 -12.35 -9.76
C ALA A 191 -14.74 -11.63 -9.06
N ASN A 192 -14.46 -10.63 -8.20
CA ASN A 192 -15.46 -10.04 -7.31
C ASN A 192 -15.74 -8.55 -7.58
N VAL A 193 -14.86 -7.87 -8.31
CA VAL A 193 -14.91 -6.42 -8.54
C VAL A 193 -14.93 -6.16 -10.04
N PRO A 194 -16.10 -5.89 -10.66
CA PRO A 194 -16.15 -5.51 -12.06
C PRO A 194 -15.64 -4.08 -12.24
N ARG A 195 -15.23 -3.75 -13.48
CA ARG A 195 -14.79 -2.41 -13.88
C ARG A 195 -13.64 -1.88 -13.04
N VAL A 196 -12.58 -2.69 -12.91
CA VAL A 196 -11.46 -2.38 -12.02
C VAL A 196 -10.12 -2.39 -12.75
N LEU A 197 -9.34 -1.34 -12.48
CA LEU A 197 -7.91 -1.30 -12.74
C LEU A 197 -7.19 -1.64 -11.44
N VAL A 198 -6.37 -2.69 -11.46
CA VAL A 198 -5.44 -3.00 -10.37
C VAL A 198 -4.09 -2.40 -10.71
N ASN A 199 -3.60 -1.51 -9.87
CA ASN A 199 -2.28 -0.91 -9.98
C ASN A 199 -1.31 -1.64 -9.04
N LEU A 200 -0.48 -2.51 -9.62
CA LEU A 200 0.61 -3.17 -8.90
C LEU A 200 1.81 -2.22 -8.83
N ILE A 201 2.12 -1.78 -7.62
CA ILE A 201 3.25 -0.90 -7.35
C ILE A 201 4.43 -1.78 -6.96
N GLY A 202 5.57 -1.58 -7.61
CA GLY A 202 6.79 -2.33 -7.36
C GLY A 202 7.23 -2.25 -5.89
N ALA A 203 7.85 -3.33 -5.42
CA ALA A 203 8.44 -3.39 -4.10
C ALA A 203 9.73 -2.55 -4.10
N PHE A 204 9.79 -1.51 -3.28
CA PHE A 204 11.01 -0.71 -3.18
C PHE A 204 12.11 -1.48 -2.46
N ASN A 205 13.36 -1.18 -2.79
CA ASN A 205 14.49 -1.85 -2.17
C ASN A 205 14.75 -1.32 -0.76
N VAL A 206 14.30 -2.07 0.26
CA VAL A 206 14.40 -1.69 1.68
C VAL A 206 15.86 -1.57 2.14
N SER A 207 16.78 -2.33 1.55
CA SER A 207 18.20 -2.30 1.93
C SER A 207 18.80 -0.89 1.80
N GLN A 208 18.33 -0.10 0.82
CA GLN A 208 18.85 1.24 0.52
C GLN A 208 18.57 2.25 1.63
N LEU A 209 17.59 1.98 2.50
CA LEU A 209 17.32 2.83 3.65
C LEU A 209 18.44 2.77 4.69
N PHE A 210 19.13 1.63 4.83
CA PHE A 210 20.19 1.46 5.84
C PHE A 210 21.36 2.44 5.64
N PRO A 211 22.00 2.53 4.46
CA PRO A 211 23.07 3.50 4.24
C PRO A 211 22.58 4.96 4.25
N VAL A 212 21.36 5.23 3.78
CA VAL A 212 20.82 6.60 3.72
C VAL A 212 20.50 7.16 5.11
N THR A 213 20.00 6.31 6.01
CA THR A 213 19.65 6.70 7.39
C THR A 213 20.84 6.62 8.36
N ALA A 214 21.90 5.88 7.99
CA ALA A 214 23.11 5.76 8.79
C ALA A 214 23.71 7.14 9.11
N GLY A 215 23.93 7.42 10.40
CA GLY A 215 24.54 8.67 10.86
C GLY A 215 23.67 9.92 10.71
N GLN A 216 22.42 9.80 10.23
CA GLN A 216 21.52 10.95 10.10
C GLN A 216 20.94 11.35 11.46
N ALA A 217 21.07 12.62 11.84
CA ALA A 217 20.56 13.10 13.12
C ALA A 217 19.01 13.03 13.19
N TYR A 218 18.33 13.25 12.06
CA TYR A 218 16.87 13.17 11.97
C TYR A 218 16.33 11.73 12.09
N CYS A 219 17.18 10.70 11.92
CA CYS A 219 16.85 9.30 12.15
C CYS A 219 17.24 8.80 13.55
N ARG A 220 17.75 9.67 14.43
CA ARG A 220 18.19 9.35 15.80
C ARG A 220 17.41 10.21 16.82
N PRO A 221 16.09 10.01 16.93
CA PRO A 221 15.19 10.93 17.62
C PRO A 221 15.49 11.09 19.11
N GLN A 222 16.16 10.12 19.76
CA GLN A 222 16.66 10.28 21.12
C GLN A 222 18.15 10.59 21.11
N ASN A 223 18.52 11.86 21.29
CA ASN A 223 19.87 12.31 21.65
C ASN A 223 21.02 11.74 20.80
N ASN A 224 20.81 11.57 19.48
CA ASN A 224 21.83 11.00 18.59
C ASN A 224 22.24 9.55 18.90
N ASP A 225 21.45 8.82 19.70
CA ASP A 225 21.68 7.42 20.06
C ASP A 225 21.41 6.51 18.85
N PRO A 226 22.44 5.83 18.30
CA PRO A 226 22.31 4.92 17.16
C PRO A 226 21.38 3.73 17.44
N SER A 227 21.13 3.39 18.71
CA SER A 227 20.21 2.30 19.07
C SER A 227 18.73 2.67 18.87
N THR A 228 18.42 3.96 18.64
CA THR A 228 17.08 4.45 18.31
C THR A 228 16.77 4.49 16.83
N VAL A 229 17.72 4.08 15.97
CA VAL A 229 17.42 3.85 14.56
C VAL A 229 16.55 2.59 14.48
N GLY A 230 15.24 2.79 14.36
CA GLY A 230 14.28 1.68 14.43
C GLY A 230 14.32 0.73 13.23
N ASN A 231 14.97 1.10 12.12
CA ASN A 231 15.01 0.27 10.91
C ASN A 231 15.57 -1.13 11.16
N VAL A 232 16.57 -1.29 12.04
CA VAL A 232 17.13 -2.60 12.42
C VAL A 232 16.20 -3.45 13.28
N GLN A 233 15.27 -2.82 14.02
CA GLN A 233 14.28 -3.49 14.85
C GLN A 233 13.03 -3.84 14.04
N GLU A 234 12.57 -2.92 13.20
CA GLU A 234 11.43 -3.11 12.29
C GLU A 234 11.77 -4.06 11.14
N CYS A 235 13.04 -4.12 10.73
CA CYS A 235 13.52 -4.94 9.62
C CYS A 235 14.67 -5.85 10.04
N THR A 236 14.33 -7.00 10.61
CA THR A 236 15.29 -7.95 11.21
C THR A 236 16.35 -8.43 10.22
N CYS A 237 16.01 -8.57 8.94
CA CYS A 237 16.97 -8.95 7.90
C CYS A 237 18.11 -7.95 7.74
N GLY A 238 17.89 -6.65 7.96
CA GLY A 238 18.96 -5.64 7.92
C GLY A 238 20.03 -5.79 9.01
N SER A 239 19.74 -6.55 10.07
CA SER A 239 20.69 -6.84 11.16
C SER A 239 21.38 -8.21 11.02
N THR A 240 20.98 -9.02 10.03
CA THR A 240 21.51 -10.37 9.80
C THR A 240 22.76 -10.31 8.92
N PRO A 241 23.82 -11.09 9.19
CA PRO A 241 24.97 -11.19 8.28
C PRO A 241 24.54 -11.55 6.85
N GLY A 242 24.86 -10.70 5.87
CA GLY A 242 24.44 -10.86 4.47
C GLY A 242 22.97 -10.52 4.17
N GLY A 243 22.22 -10.01 5.15
CA GLY A 243 20.79 -9.75 4.99
C GLY A 243 20.46 -8.55 4.09
N LEU A 244 21.32 -7.53 4.02
CA LEU A 244 21.17 -6.43 3.06
C LEU A 244 21.26 -6.94 1.60
N ASP A 245 22.27 -7.77 1.30
CA ASP A 245 22.44 -8.39 -0.03
C ASP A 245 21.24 -9.28 -0.38
N LYS A 246 20.74 -10.05 0.61
CA LYS A 246 19.52 -10.85 0.43
C LYS A 246 18.31 -9.99 0.11
N MET A 247 18.14 -8.83 0.77
CA MET A 247 17.05 -7.90 0.46
C MET A 247 17.20 -7.28 -0.94
N ASP A 248 18.41 -6.99 -1.39
CA ASP A 248 18.67 -6.53 -2.76
C ASP A 248 18.22 -7.58 -3.79
N GLU A 249 18.59 -8.84 -3.58
CA GLU A 249 18.18 -9.96 -4.44
C GLU A 249 16.66 -10.13 -4.45
N LEU A 250 16.02 -10.08 -3.28
CA LEU A 250 14.56 -10.20 -3.15
C LEU A 250 13.84 -9.03 -3.82
N ALA A 251 14.32 -7.79 -3.69
CA ALA A 251 13.71 -6.64 -4.35
C ALA A 251 13.71 -6.82 -5.89
N VAL A 252 14.83 -7.29 -6.46
CA VAL A 252 14.91 -7.60 -7.90
C VAL A 252 13.95 -8.72 -8.28
N GLU A 253 13.98 -9.83 -7.55
CA GLU A 253 13.19 -11.01 -7.90
C GLU A 253 11.68 -10.76 -7.70
N TYR A 254 11.26 -10.07 -6.63
CA TYR A 254 9.86 -9.67 -6.39
C TYR A 254 9.33 -8.80 -7.53
N ASN A 255 10.05 -7.75 -7.90
CA ASN A 255 9.63 -6.86 -8.99
C ASN A 255 9.55 -7.59 -10.34
N LYS A 256 10.47 -8.53 -10.59
CA LYS A 256 10.38 -9.42 -11.76
C LYS A 256 9.09 -10.27 -11.76
N ARG A 257 8.65 -10.78 -10.60
CA ARG A 257 7.38 -11.54 -10.50
C ARG A 257 6.15 -10.63 -10.60
N LEU A 258 6.18 -9.44 -10.01
CA LEU A 258 5.10 -8.45 -10.19
C LEU A 258 4.90 -8.09 -11.66
N TYR A 259 6.01 -7.87 -12.37
CA TYR A 259 5.97 -7.62 -13.82
C TYR A 259 5.40 -8.83 -14.59
N ALA A 260 5.78 -10.05 -14.22
CA ALA A 260 5.23 -11.26 -14.84
C ALA A 260 3.71 -11.42 -14.61
N ILE A 261 3.19 -11.06 -13.43
CA ILE A 261 1.74 -11.02 -13.15
C ILE A 261 1.05 -10.00 -14.07
N TYR A 262 1.64 -8.81 -14.22
CA TYR A 262 1.16 -7.82 -15.17
C TYR A 262 1.13 -8.37 -16.61
N GLU A 263 2.21 -8.99 -17.09
CA GLU A 263 2.30 -9.56 -18.44
C GLU A 263 1.26 -10.66 -18.67
N LYS A 264 1.06 -11.56 -17.70
CA LYS A 264 0.00 -12.59 -17.72
C LYS A 264 -1.37 -11.95 -18.02
N HIS A 265 -1.69 -10.83 -17.38
CA HIS A 265 -2.97 -10.14 -17.57
C HIS A 265 -3.04 -9.29 -18.84
N GLN A 266 -1.92 -8.97 -19.49
CA GLN A 266 -1.95 -8.34 -20.82
C GLN A 266 -2.28 -9.34 -21.95
N GLN A 267 -2.02 -10.64 -21.73
CA GLN A 267 -2.32 -11.68 -22.71
C GLN A 267 -3.81 -12.00 -22.82
N THR A 268 -4.58 -11.74 -21.76
CA THR A 268 -6.04 -11.96 -21.69
C THR A 268 -6.77 -10.65 -21.43
N LYS A 269 -6.88 -9.83 -22.48
CA LYS A 269 -7.54 -8.53 -22.40
C LYS A 269 -9.03 -8.67 -22.02
N SER A 270 -9.48 -7.75 -21.16
CA SER A 270 -10.86 -7.66 -20.70
C SER A 270 -11.25 -6.19 -20.68
N ASP A 271 -12.46 -5.88 -21.15
CA ASP A 271 -12.99 -4.52 -21.06
C ASP A 271 -13.33 -4.12 -19.61
N ASN A 272 -13.48 -5.09 -18.70
CA ASN A 272 -13.91 -4.84 -17.32
C ASN A 272 -12.78 -5.00 -16.28
N PHE A 273 -11.59 -5.43 -16.69
CA PHE A 273 -10.50 -5.69 -15.77
C PHE A 273 -9.15 -5.49 -16.45
N THR A 274 -8.24 -4.80 -15.79
CA THR A 274 -6.84 -4.79 -16.19
C THR A 274 -5.92 -4.68 -14.99
N VAL A 275 -4.67 -5.11 -15.20
CA VAL A 275 -3.57 -4.88 -14.26
C VAL A 275 -2.59 -3.94 -14.95
N VAL A 276 -2.10 -2.94 -14.23
CA VAL A 276 -0.96 -2.13 -14.63
C VAL A 276 0.16 -2.32 -13.63
N TYR A 277 1.40 -2.20 -14.08
CA TYR A 277 2.59 -2.26 -13.24
C TYR A 277 3.28 -0.91 -13.22
N GLN A 278 3.51 -0.38 -12.02
CA GLN A 278 4.30 0.82 -11.78
C GLN A 278 5.62 0.41 -11.13
N HIS A 279 6.72 0.78 -11.77
CA HIS A 279 8.04 0.65 -11.14
C HIS A 279 8.07 1.52 -9.89
N THR A 280 8.74 1.05 -8.85
CA THR A 280 9.02 1.90 -7.70
C THR A 280 9.85 3.09 -8.14
N ILE A 281 9.43 4.29 -7.74
CA ILE A 281 10.19 5.53 -7.89
C ILE A 281 10.66 5.94 -6.49
N ILE A 282 11.67 5.24 -5.97
CA ILE A 282 12.45 5.67 -4.79
C ILE A 282 13.90 5.30 -5.07
#